data_AF-A0A7X7VC87-F1
#
_entry.id   AF-A0A7X7VC87-F1
#
_cell.length_a   1.000
_cell.length_b   1.000
_cell.length_c   1.000
_cell.angle_alpha   90.00
_cell.angle_beta   90.00
_cell.angle_gamma   90.00
#
_symmetry.space_group_name_H-M   'P 1'
#
loop_
_entity.id
_entity.type
_entity.pdbx_description
1 polymer ?
#
loop_
_entity_poly.entity_id
_entity_poly.type
_entity_poly.pdbx_seq_one_letter_code
_entity_poly.pdbx_strand_id
1 'polypeptide(L)'
;MAAFILRGTIVSGARTGGSGQNERLRETRAIIPNVDDDDGDGRPDCRADSLDAAIENELVRTRIVSGRSLPEGSVLKPEVPSSWVRSLRVLHLDPKGGCFRPVADALQLKAEECREGSVEIAIEAGDFAGRDRPREFEVGFRFETREGRPIAHRVVAVALAPFLMSSCLDPADAVHVVRTKLTERFVEELKPLVEAAGARLLAFERPDLPEHDIWIQDATEIGWAGDGRRAIPVALHGNRGHELDGLFAESFLGPDSAVIHPGSDRGRSAEWIDWYGNLEVSPPVTVGDRAFPFGRVYAGTQGARSMHPEVIAFLEAQGAQAPVLWLDTSWLVIGHVDETVSWVPSDVGRPFRMLLPSPRLALELLRDAERAAPGGILNRGTRRPDSEKGEYLDAPVATVLKDPKVRADQAFVQKKIDAVRRTLQAELGIDDADIVEIPVLFETWPGRFEGRYGALTANMVNSLQVGKTLIVPDPHGPLVGGTDVLLRAVKDRLEPLGCRIAVIDDFSPYHRYGGEVHCGTNATRRPVTPR
;
A
#
# COMPACT_ATOMS: atom_id res chain seq x y z
N MET A 1 42.67 -26.13 -21.71
CA MET A 1 41.98 -27.23 -20.97
C MET A 1 41.48 -26.65 -19.67
N ALA A 2 40.23 -26.72 -19.25
CA ALA A 2 38.95 -27.04 -19.85
C ALA A 2 37.91 -26.39 -18.92
N ALA A 3 36.91 -25.72 -19.48
CA ALA A 3 35.74 -25.25 -18.75
C ALA A 3 34.86 -26.44 -18.36
N PHE A 4 34.27 -26.43 -17.17
CA PHE A 4 33.14 -27.31 -16.86
C PHE A 4 32.04 -26.52 -16.17
N ILE A 5 30.99 -26.27 -16.96
CA ILE A 5 29.66 -25.85 -16.56
C ILE A 5 28.90 -27.12 -16.16
N LEU A 6 28.45 -27.20 -14.91
CA LEU A 6 27.58 -28.28 -14.44
C LEU A 6 26.12 -27.91 -14.69
N ARG A 7 25.53 -28.53 -15.72
CA ARG A 7 24.07 -28.66 -15.89
C ARG A 7 23.57 -29.73 -14.92
N GLY A 8 22.75 -29.34 -13.95
CA GLY A 8 22.02 -30.26 -13.08
C GLY A 8 20.66 -30.61 -13.71
N THR A 9 20.54 -31.83 -14.21
CA THR A 9 19.28 -32.46 -14.62
C THR A 9 18.62 -33.04 -13.37
N ILE A 10 17.40 -32.60 -13.02
CA ILE A 10 16.60 -33.27 -11.99
C ILE A 10 15.71 -34.32 -12.68
N VAL A 11 16.01 -35.58 -12.38
CA VAL A 11 15.23 -36.76 -12.75
C VAL A 11 14.08 -36.90 -11.75
N SER A 12 12.83 -36.83 -12.20
CA SER A 12 11.67 -37.22 -11.39
C SER A 12 11.38 -38.70 -11.59
N GLY A 13 11.28 -39.44 -10.49
CA GLY A 13 10.91 -40.85 -10.50
C GLY A 13 10.05 -41.16 -9.29
N ALA A 14 8.73 -41.31 -9.51
CA ALA A 14 7.87 -42.22 -8.75
C ALA A 14 6.58 -42.44 -9.56
N ARG A 15 6.42 -43.67 -10.08
CA ARG A 15 5.17 -44.18 -10.62
C ARG A 15 4.36 -44.80 -9.48
N THR A 16 3.11 -44.38 -9.30
CA THR A 16 2.02 -45.24 -8.82
C THR A 16 0.75 -44.83 -9.56
N GLY A 17 0.12 -45.80 -10.21
CA GLY A 17 -0.98 -45.60 -11.15
C GLY A 17 -2.33 -45.35 -10.50
N GLY A 18 -3.17 -44.61 -11.24
CA GLY A 18 -4.59 -44.38 -10.97
C GLY A 18 -5.17 -43.52 -12.09
N SER A 19 -6.22 -44.01 -12.73
CA SER A 19 -6.79 -43.53 -13.99
C SER A 19 -7.41 -42.12 -13.93
N GLY A 20 -7.06 -41.29 -14.92
CA GLY A 20 -8.00 -40.35 -15.55
C GLY A 20 -8.28 -39.03 -14.83
N GLN A 21 -7.28 -38.18 -14.65
CA GLN A 21 -7.49 -36.73 -14.68
C GLN A 21 -6.38 -36.05 -15.49
N ASN A 22 -6.80 -35.05 -16.25
CA ASN A 22 -6.02 -34.29 -17.22
C ASN A 22 -5.07 -33.36 -16.43
N GLU A 23 -3.94 -33.88 -15.96
CA GLU A 23 -2.84 -33.05 -15.45
C GLU A 23 -2.21 -32.27 -16.61
N ARG A 24 -2.91 -31.21 -17.04
CA ARG A 24 -2.28 -30.14 -17.77
C ARG A 24 -1.41 -29.39 -16.78
N LEU A 25 -0.13 -29.73 -16.73
CA LEU A 25 0.90 -28.75 -16.39
C LEU A 25 0.84 -27.66 -17.46
N ARG A 26 -0.12 -26.74 -17.33
CA ARG A 26 -0.13 -25.50 -18.12
C ARG A 26 0.99 -24.65 -17.54
N GLU A 27 1.94 -24.24 -18.37
CA GLU A 27 2.81 -23.12 -18.00
C GLU A 27 1.91 -21.89 -17.85
N THR A 28 1.46 -21.64 -16.62
CA THR A 28 0.75 -20.41 -16.27
C THR A 28 1.75 -19.27 -16.35
N ARG A 29 1.47 -18.29 -17.22
CA ARG A 29 2.30 -17.10 -17.35
C ARG A 29 1.68 -15.99 -16.51
N ALA A 30 2.43 -15.54 -15.51
CA ALA A 30 2.07 -14.37 -14.72
C ALA A 30 2.24 -13.11 -15.58
N ILE A 31 1.25 -12.22 -15.57
CA ILE A 31 1.24 -10.96 -16.33
C ILE A 31 1.05 -9.82 -15.34
N ILE A 32 1.94 -8.83 -15.38
CA ILE A 32 1.71 -7.53 -14.76
C ILE A 32 0.78 -6.76 -15.71
N PRO A 33 -0.35 -6.21 -15.25
CA PRO A 33 -1.17 -5.37 -16.12
C PRO A 33 -0.36 -4.19 -16.70
N ASN A 34 -0.52 -3.94 -18.01
CA ASN A 34 0.17 -2.90 -18.79
C ASN A 34 -0.46 -1.52 -18.54
N VAL A 35 -0.34 -1.04 -17.31
CA VAL A 35 -1.02 0.17 -16.81
C VAL A 35 -0.06 1.28 -16.40
N ASP A 36 1.23 1.09 -16.64
CA ASP A 36 2.28 2.11 -16.64
C ASP A 36 2.37 2.83 -18.00
N ASP A 37 3.33 3.75 -18.11
CA ASP A 37 3.52 4.67 -19.24
C ASP A 37 5.00 4.64 -19.67
N ASP A 38 5.37 3.61 -20.43
CA ASP A 38 6.74 3.36 -20.89
C ASP A 38 7.24 4.42 -21.88
N ASP A 39 6.35 5.00 -22.70
CA ASP A 39 6.70 6.00 -23.72
C ASP A 39 6.70 7.45 -23.20
N GLY A 40 6.11 7.67 -22.02
CA GLY A 40 6.08 8.95 -21.32
C GLY A 40 5.11 9.97 -21.91
N ASP A 41 4.05 9.53 -22.58
CA ASP A 41 3.02 10.42 -23.15
C ASP A 41 1.97 10.88 -22.13
N GLY A 42 2.05 10.38 -20.88
CA GLY A 42 1.15 10.67 -19.77
C GLY A 42 -0.09 9.79 -19.75
N ARG A 43 -0.11 8.66 -20.45
CA ARG A 43 -1.25 7.74 -20.51
C ARG A 43 -0.78 6.30 -20.35
N PRO A 44 -1.61 5.43 -19.72
CA PRO A 44 -1.29 4.02 -19.64
C PRO A 44 -1.17 3.35 -21.01
N ASP A 45 -0.14 2.52 -21.22
CA ASP A 45 0.19 1.85 -22.48
C ASP A 45 -0.95 0.97 -23.00
N CYS A 46 -1.72 0.35 -22.10
CA CYS A 46 -2.93 -0.39 -22.47
C CYS A 46 -3.99 0.44 -23.24
N ARG A 47 -3.85 1.77 -23.33
CA ARG A 47 -4.71 2.67 -24.08
C ARG A 47 -4.14 3.10 -25.44
N ALA A 48 -2.88 2.81 -25.73
CA ALA A 48 -2.24 3.20 -26.98
C ALA A 48 -2.69 2.33 -28.17
N ASP A 49 -2.76 2.91 -29.38
CA ASP A 49 -3.12 2.18 -30.60
C ASP A 49 -2.01 1.21 -31.07
N SER A 50 -0.77 1.45 -30.64
CA SER A 50 0.40 0.62 -30.91
C SER A 50 1.44 0.79 -29.82
N LEU A 51 2.20 -0.26 -29.56
CA LEU A 51 3.19 -0.33 -28.48
C LEU A 51 4.60 -0.54 -29.04
N ASP A 52 5.61 0.20 -28.58
CA ASP A 52 6.98 0.04 -29.06
C ASP A 52 7.61 -1.25 -28.48
N ALA A 53 7.89 -2.20 -29.36
CA ALA A 53 8.37 -3.51 -28.95
C ALA A 53 9.75 -3.50 -28.26
N ALA A 54 10.48 -2.38 -28.29
CA ALA A 54 11.79 -2.19 -27.69
C ALA A 54 11.74 -1.81 -26.20
N ILE A 55 10.67 -1.17 -25.75
CA ILE A 55 10.52 -0.70 -24.36
C ILE A 55 9.54 -1.60 -23.57
N GLU A 56 8.51 -2.09 -24.24
CA GLU A 56 7.42 -2.87 -23.65
C GLU A 56 7.86 -4.24 -23.10
N ASN A 57 7.60 -4.44 -21.82
CA ASN A 57 8.13 -5.57 -21.05
C ASN A 57 7.05 -6.25 -20.15
N GLU A 58 5.80 -5.79 -20.15
CA GLU A 58 4.59 -6.38 -19.52
C GLU A 58 3.93 -7.44 -20.42
N LEU A 59 4.31 -7.46 -21.70
CA LEU A 59 3.67 -8.31 -22.70
C LEU A 59 4.07 -9.77 -22.55
N VAL A 60 3.08 -10.67 -22.49
CA VAL A 60 3.33 -12.10 -22.63
C VAL A 60 3.41 -12.48 -24.09
N ARG A 61 4.65 -12.57 -24.60
CA ARG A 61 4.96 -13.05 -25.94
C ARG A 61 4.87 -14.58 -26.00
N THR A 62 4.09 -15.11 -26.94
CA THR A 62 3.91 -16.56 -27.08
C THR A 62 3.66 -16.98 -28.53
N ARG A 63 4.15 -18.18 -28.87
CA ARG A 63 3.92 -18.81 -30.16
C ARG A 63 2.70 -19.71 -30.10
N ILE A 64 1.69 -19.41 -30.91
CA ILE A 64 0.52 -20.28 -31.07
C ILE A 64 0.78 -21.26 -32.21
N VAL A 65 0.77 -22.55 -31.90
CA VAL A 65 1.09 -23.63 -32.86
C VAL A 65 -0.17 -24.44 -33.19
N SER A 66 -0.56 -24.47 -34.46
CA SER A 66 -1.72 -25.23 -34.96
C SER A 66 -1.47 -26.75 -35.00
N GLY A 67 -0.19 -27.17 -34.97
CA GLY A 67 0.27 -28.55 -35.04
C GLY A 67 0.35 -29.13 -36.46
N ARG A 68 0.08 -28.31 -37.50
CA ARG A 68 0.14 -28.70 -38.91
C ARG A 68 0.27 -27.47 -39.82
N SER A 69 0.78 -27.63 -41.04
CA SER A 69 0.71 -26.56 -42.03
C SER A 69 -0.75 -26.14 -42.31
N LEU A 70 -0.96 -24.85 -42.54
CA LEU A 70 -2.25 -24.23 -42.78
C LEU A 70 -2.39 -23.87 -44.28
N PRO A 71 -3.60 -23.91 -44.84
CA PRO A 71 -3.86 -23.36 -46.17
C PRO A 71 -3.47 -21.88 -46.25
N GLU A 72 -2.95 -21.44 -47.39
CA GLU A 72 -2.65 -20.03 -47.62
C GLU A 72 -3.93 -19.18 -47.47
N GLY A 73 -3.79 -18.00 -46.87
CA GLY A 73 -4.93 -17.13 -46.55
C GLY A 73 -5.68 -17.49 -45.26
N SER A 74 -5.23 -18.50 -44.51
CA SER A 74 -5.77 -18.79 -43.17
C SER A 74 -5.65 -17.61 -42.22
N VAL A 75 -6.53 -17.55 -41.23
CA VAL A 75 -6.57 -16.51 -40.20
C VAL A 75 -6.49 -17.11 -38.81
N LEU A 76 -5.98 -16.33 -37.85
CA LEU A 76 -6.07 -16.60 -36.42
C LEU A 76 -7.12 -15.68 -35.79
N LYS A 77 -8.10 -16.24 -35.07
CA LYS A 77 -9.09 -15.50 -34.28
C LYS A 77 -8.83 -15.71 -32.78
N PRO A 78 -8.47 -14.66 -32.04
CA PRO A 78 -8.41 -14.73 -30.58
C PRO A 78 -9.82 -14.78 -29.99
N GLU A 79 -9.97 -15.50 -28.89
CA GLU A 79 -11.22 -15.63 -28.11
C GLU A 79 -10.93 -15.20 -26.68
N VAL A 80 -11.16 -13.91 -26.43
CA VAL A 80 -10.99 -13.29 -25.13
C VAL A 80 -12.21 -13.60 -24.24
N PRO A 81 -12.02 -13.97 -22.96
CA PRO A 81 -13.13 -14.14 -22.02
C PRO A 81 -14.00 -12.89 -21.94
N SER A 82 -15.33 -13.06 -21.80
CA SER A 82 -16.27 -11.93 -21.75
C SER A 82 -15.98 -10.96 -20.60
N SER A 83 -15.47 -11.46 -19.46
CA SER A 83 -15.02 -10.64 -18.33
C SER A 83 -13.86 -9.70 -18.69
N TRP A 84 -13.06 -10.06 -19.68
CA TRP A 84 -11.81 -9.41 -20.05
C TRP A 84 -11.86 -8.66 -21.38
N VAL A 85 -13.00 -8.67 -22.10
CA VAL A 85 -13.13 -8.12 -23.46
C VAL A 85 -12.76 -6.63 -23.59
N ARG A 86 -12.82 -5.85 -22.50
CA ARG A 86 -12.47 -4.42 -22.48
C ARG A 86 -11.04 -4.13 -22.04
N SER A 87 -10.36 -5.10 -21.45
CA SER A 87 -9.11 -4.90 -20.71
C SER A 87 -8.08 -5.98 -21.00
N LEU A 88 -8.27 -6.77 -22.06
CA LEU A 88 -7.29 -7.75 -22.52
C LEU A 88 -7.17 -7.62 -24.03
N ARG A 89 -5.95 -7.41 -24.52
CA ARG A 89 -5.69 -7.29 -25.96
C ARG A 89 -4.73 -8.41 -26.37
N VAL A 90 -5.03 -9.00 -27.52
CA VAL A 90 -4.08 -9.86 -28.24
C VAL A 90 -3.42 -8.98 -29.28
N LEU A 91 -2.10 -8.98 -29.26
CA LEU A 91 -1.26 -8.13 -30.10
C LEU A 91 -0.47 -8.98 -31.09
N HIS A 92 -0.11 -8.37 -32.21
CA HIS A 92 0.83 -8.93 -33.19
C HIS A 92 1.91 -7.91 -33.52
N LEU A 93 3.13 -8.39 -33.80
CA LEU A 93 4.23 -7.53 -34.21
C LEU A 93 4.05 -7.09 -35.67
N ASP A 94 4.14 -5.79 -35.95
CA ASP A 94 4.07 -5.24 -37.31
C ASP A 94 5.08 -5.96 -38.23
N PRO A 95 4.68 -6.40 -39.44
CA PRO A 95 5.59 -6.94 -40.45
C PRO A 95 6.79 -6.05 -40.79
N LYS A 96 6.66 -4.72 -40.66
CA LYS A 96 7.77 -3.76 -40.84
C LYS A 96 8.72 -3.70 -39.63
N GLY A 97 8.39 -4.42 -38.56
CA GLY A 97 9.11 -4.42 -37.28
C GLY A 97 8.81 -3.18 -36.43
N GLY A 98 9.16 -3.24 -35.15
CA GLY A 98 9.23 -2.08 -34.26
C GLY A 98 8.03 -1.87 -33.34
N CYS A 99 6.81 -2.27 -33.71
CA CYS A 99 5.66 -2.09 -32.81
C CYS A 99 4.68 -3.25 -32.81
N PHE A 100 4.05 -3.46 -31.65
CA PHE A 100 2.89 -4.33 -31.50
C PHE A 100 1.60 -3.57 -31.81
N ARG A 101 0.63 -4.25 -32.43
CA ARG A 101 -0.71 -3.72 -32.68
C ARG A 101 -1.82 -4.68 -32.26
N PRO A 102 -2.94 -4.19 -31.72
CA PRO A 102 -4.09 -5.01 -31.41
C PRO A 102 -4.62 -5.79 -32.62
N VAL A 103 -4.97 -7.05 -32.40
CA VAL A 103 -5.73 -7.88 -33.33
C VAL A 103 -7.20 -7.56 -33.12
N ALA A 104 -7.83 -6.87 -34.07
CA ALA A 104 -9.22 -6.43 -33.95
C ALA A 104 -10.22 -7.61 -33.95
N ASP A 105 -10.30 -8.36 -35.07
CA ASP A 105 -11.21 -9.50 -35.22
C ASP A 105 -10.47 -10.79 -35.55
N ALA A 106 -9.58 -10.72 -36.54
CA ALA A 106 -8.78 -11.84 -37.01
C ALA A 106 -7.43 -11.34 -37.53
N LEU A 107 -6.37 -12.10 -37.24
CA LEU A 107 -5.05 -11.87 -37.78
C LEU A 107 -4.89 -12.67 -39.08
N GLN A 108 -4.66 -11.98 -40.19
CA GLN A 108 -4.32 -12.62 -41.45
C GLN A 108 -2.91 -13.20 -41.39
N LEU A 109 -2.78 -14.52 -41.53
CA LEU A 109 -1.49 -15.18 -41.44
C LEU A 109 -0.66 -15.00 -42.72
N LYS A 110 0.64 -14.79 -42.54
CA LYS A 110 1.62 -14.74 -43.62
C LYS A 110 1.83 -16.15 -44.21
N ALA A 111 2.34 -16.22 -45.44
CA ALA A 111 2.63 -17.49 -46.10
C ALA A 111 3.61 -18.36 -45.29
N GLU A 112 4.59 -17.75 -44.61
CA GLU A 112 5.52 -18.45 -43.72
C GLU A 112 4.83 -19.03 -42.49
N GLU A 113 4.05 -18.21 -41.78
CA GLU A 113 3.24 -18.65 -40.62
C GLU A 113 2.27 -19.78 -41.00
N CYS A 114 1.69 -19.73 -42.20
CA CYS A 114 0.87 -20.82 -42.74
C CYS A 114 1.68 -22.09 -42.99
N ARG A 115 2.87 -22.00 -43.61
CA ARG A 115 3.74 -23.17 -43.85
C ARG A 115 4.22 -23.80 -42.56
N GLU A 116 4.63 -23.00 -41.59
CA GLU A 116 5.08 -23.46 -40.27
C GLU A 116 3.93 -23.95 -39.40
N GLY A 117 2.71 -23.46 -39.63
CA GLY A 117 1.57 -23.73 -38.77
C GLY A 117 1.70 -23.06 -37.41
N SER A 118 2.37 -21.91 -37.34
CA SER A 118 2.54 -21.15 -36.11
C SER A 118 2.62 -19.65 -36.34
N VAL A 119 2.23 -18.90 -35.32
CA VAL A 119 2.29 -17.43 -35.32
C VAL A 119 2.67 -16.93 -33.94
N GLU A 120 3.52 -15.89 -33.89
CA GLU A 120 3.86 -15.18 -32.65
C GLU A 120 2.82 -14.12 -32.35
N ILE A 121 2.38 -14.07 -31.11
CA ILE A 121 1.49 -13.04 -30.58
C ILE A 121 2.05 -12.50 -29.26
N ALA A 122 1.52 -11.37 -28.82
CA ALA A 122 1.61 -10.92 -27.44
C ALA A 122 0.23 -10.84 -26.82
N ILE A 123 0.16 -11.01 -25.50
CA ILE A 123 -1.05 -10.80 -24.69
C ILE A 123 -0.72 -9.73 -23.66
N GLU A 124 -1.57 -8.73 -23.54
CA GLU A 124 -1.52 -7.73 -22.47
C GLU A 124 -2.86 -7.68 -21.74
N ALA A 125 -2.81 -7.39 -20.45
CA ALA A 125 -3.98 -7.01 -19.67
C ALA A 125 -3.86 -5.53 -19.31
N GLY A 126 -4.87 -4.73 -19.61
CA GLY A 126 -4.93 -3.31 -19.28
C GLY A 126 -5.66 -3.00 -17.98
N ASP A 127 -5.89 -4.01 -17.14
CA ASP A 127 -6.52 -3.83 -15.83
C ASP A 127 -6.17 -5.01 -14.92
N PHE A 128 -6.31 -4.79 -13.62
CA PHE A 128 -6.20 -5.80 -12.59
C PHE A 128 -7.49 -6.64 -12.47
N ALA A 129 -7.38 -7.71 -11.70
CA ALA A 129 -8.55 -8.47 -11.28
C ALA A 129 -9.53 -7.57 -10.52
N GLY A 130 -10.81 -7.91 -10.64
CA GLY A 130 -11.92 -7.16 -10.06
C GLY A 130 -13.09 -8.09 -9.79
N ARG A 131 -14.19 -7.54 -9.30
CA ARG A 131 -15.38 -8.31 -8.90
C ARG A 131 -15.83 -9.33 -9.95
N ASP A 132 -15.84 -8.93 -11.22
CA ASP A 132 -16.28 -9.75 -12.35
C ASP A 132 -15.11 -10.19 -13.26
N ARG A 133 -13.86 -9.95 -12.83
CA ARG A 133 -12.64 -10.21 -13.59
C ARG A 133 -11.71 -11.13 -12.78
N PRO A 134 -11.70 -12.45 -13.06
CA PRO A 134 -10.87 -13.36 -12.30
C PRO A 134 -9.38 -13.17 -12.62
N ARG A 135 -8.52 -13.44 -11.63
CA ARG A 135 -7.06 -13.42 -11.79
C ARG A 135 -6.55 -14.46 -12.77
N GLU A 136 -7.18 -15.64 -12.78
CA GLU A 136 -6.83 -16.73 -13.68
C GLU A 136 -7.91 -16.91 -14.74
N PHE A 137 -7.49 -16.98 -16.00
CA PHE A 137 -8.40 -17.15 -17.13
C PHE A 137 -7.68 -17.80 -18.32
N GLU A 138 -8.46 -18.11 -19.36
CA GLU A 138 -7.98 -18.79 -20.55
C GLU A 138 -8.30 -17.96 -21.80
N VAL A 139 -7.32 -17.80 -22.68
CA VAL A 139 -7.49 -17.14 -23.99
C VAL A 139 -7.50 -18.21 -25.07
N GLY A 140 -8.58 -18.28 -25.84
CA GLY A 140 -8.72 -19.19 -26.97
C GLY A 140 -8.12 -18.62 -28.26
N PHE A 141 -7.70 -19.50 -29.16
CA PHE A 141 -7.06 -19.15 -30.41
C PHE A 141 -7.50 -20.13 -31.50
N ARG A 142 -8.39 -19.67 -32.39
CA ARG A 142 -8.92 -20.48 -33.50
C ARG A 142 -8.19 -20.16 -34.80
N PHE A 143 -7.63 -21.19 -35.42
CA PHE A 143 -7.19 -21.14 -36.81
C PHE A 143 -8.36 -21.50 -37.71
N GLU A 144 -8.65 -20.63 -38.68
CA GLU A 144 -9.73 -20.83 -39.65
C GLU A 144 -9.21 -20.62 -41.09
N THR A 145 -9.85 -21.26 -42.07
CA THR A 145 -9.64 -20.88 -43.48
C THR A 145 -10.18 -19.49 -43.74
N ARG A 146 -9.83 -18.88 -44.87
CA ARG A 146 -10.37 -17.57 -45.29
C ARG A 146 -11.91 -17.55 -45.33
N GLU A 147 -12.54 -18.69 -45.61
CA GLU A 147 -14.01 -18.85 -45.63
C GLU A 147 -14.62 -19.15 -44.24
N GLY A 148 -13.82 -19.11 -43.16
CA GLY A 148 -14.30 -19.34 -41.79
C GLY A 148 -14.44 -20.80 -41.39
N ARG A 149 -13.83 -21.75 -42.10
CA ARG A 149 -13.86 -23.17 -41.70
C ARG A 149 -12.82 -23.43 -40.60
N PRO A 150 -13.18 -24.04 -39.47
CA PRO A 150 -12.24 -24.29 -38.37
C PRO A 150 -11.18 -25.32 -38.74
N ILE A 151 -9.93 -25.04 -38.37
CA ILE A 151 -8.76 -25.88 -38.62
C ILE A 151 -8.19 -26.41 -37.30
N ALA A 152 -7.92 -25.53 -36.35
CA ALA A 152 -7.34 -25.91 -35.06
C ALA A 152 -7.76 -24.92 -33.99
N HIS A 153 -7.81 -25.38 -32.74
CA HIS A 153 -8.07 -24.53 -31.59
C HIS A 153 -6.97 -24.74 -30.55
N ARG A 154 -6.47 -23.64 -29.97
CA ARG A 154 -5.47 -23.62 -28.91
C ARG A 154 -5.94 -22.71 -27.79
N VAL A 155 -5.46 -22.99 -26.60
CA VAL A 155 -5.81 -22.23 -25.41
C VAL A 155 -4.56 -21.94 -24.61
N VAL A 156 -4.39 -20.69 -24.20
CA VAL A 156 -3.32 -20.24 -23.31
C VAL A 156 -3.94 -19.90 -21.97
N ALA A 157 -3.40 -20.47 -20.89
CA ALA A 157 -3.77 -20.05 -19.54
C ALA A 157 -2.93 -18.85 -19.11
N VAL A 158 -3.59 -17.89 -18.50
CA VAL A 158 -3.02 -16.61 -18.06
C VAL A 158 -3.36 -16.43 -16.59
N ALA A 159 -2.39 -15.96 -15.81
CA ALA A 159 -2.62 -15.47 -14.45
C ALA A 159 -2.15 -14.03 -14.32
N LEU A 160 -2.94 -13.18 -13.69
CA LEU A 160 -2.54 -11.81 -13.39
C LEU A 160 -1.81 -11.72 -12.06
N ALA A 161 -0.75 -10.93 -12.07
CA ALA A 161 -0.13 -10.42 -10.87
C ALA A 161 -1.19 -9.68 -10.05
N PRO A 162 -1.35 -9.99 -8.76
CA PRO A 162 -2.24 -9.22 -7.90
C PRO A 162 -1.60 -7.86 -7.62
N PHE A 163 -2.44 -6.85 -7.40
CA PHE A 163 -2.00 -5.68 -6.65
C PHE A 163 -1.82 -6.10 -5.18
N LEU A 164 -0.68 -5.72 -4.59
CA LEU A 164 -0.35 -5.98 -3.19
C LEU A 164 0.03 -4.67 -2.51
N MET A 165 -0.65 -4.35 -1.42
CA MET A 165 -0.22 -3.26 -0.54
C MET A 165 1.10 -3.62 0.15
N SER A 166 1.93 -2.61 0.40
CA SER A 166 3.23 -2.81 1.04
C SER A 166 3.12 -2.63 2.55
N SER A 167 3.68 -3.56 3.33
CA SER A 167 3.75 -3.38 4.78
C SER A 167 4.74 -2.27 5.12
N CYS A 168 4.50 -1.51 6.21
CA CYS A 168 5.46 -0.53 6.69
C CYS A 168 6.83 -1.15 7.09
N LEU A 169 6.90 -2.47 7.22
CA LEU A 169 8.14 -3.24 7.44
C LEU A 169 8.89 -3.60 6.16
N ASP A 170 8.27 -3.45 4.99
CA ASP A 170 8.95 -3.68 3.71
C ASP A 170 10.01 -2.59 3.48
N PRO A 171 11.16 -2.91 2.87
CA PRO A 171 12.21 -1.95 2.58
C PRO A 171 11.68 -0.77 1.74
N ALA A 172 11.86 0.45 2.23
CA ALA A 172 11.50 1.66 1.51
C ALA A 172 12.64 2.10 0.58
N ASP A 173 12.30 2.43 -0.67
CA ASP A 173 13.24 3.01 -1.64
C ASP A 173 13.14 4.52 -1.71
N ALA A 174 11.92 5.02 -1.54
CA ALA A 174 11.60 6.43 -1.52
C ALA A 174 10.53 6.70 -0.48
N VAL A 175 10.67 7.82 0.21
CA VAL A 175 9.65 8.45 1.04
C VAL A 175 9.18 9.70 0.31
N HIS A 176 7.87 9.83 0.13
CA HIS A 176 7.19 10.97 -0.46
C HIS A 176 6.72 11.91 0.63
N VAL A 177 6.86 13.21 0.41
CA VAL A 177 6.37 14.27 1.30
C VAL A 177 5.98 15.48 0.46
N VAL A 178 4.92 16.18 0.84
CA VAL A 178 4.55 17.44 0.16
C VAL A 178 5.38 18.59 0.73
N ARG A 179 5.97 19.40 -0.15
CA ARG A 179 6.62 20.67 0.20
C ARG A 179 5.69 21.84 -0.16
N THR A 180 5.23 22.55 0.86
CA THR A 180 4.63 23.88 0.76
C THR A 180 5.36 24.81 1.74
N LYS A 181 4.95 26.09 1.81
CA LYS A 181 5.47 27.00 2.85
C LYS A 181 5.18 26.49 4.28
N LEU A 182 4.08 25.74 4.46
CA LEU A 182 3.72 25.18 5.76
C LEU A 182 4.67 24.05 6.19
N THR A 183 5.16 23.25 5.23
CA THR A 183 5.94 22.04 5.49
C THR A 183 7.43 22.16 5.17
N GLU A 184 7.89 23.28 4.60
CA GLU A 184 9.27 23.44 4.09
C GLU A 184 10.35 23.06 5.10
N ARG A 185 10.20 23.50 6.36
CA ARG A 185 11.15 23.21 7.43
C ARG A 185 11.13 21.72 7.80
N PHE A 186 9.94 21.12 7.88
CA PHE A 186 9.79 19.70 8.16
C PHE A 186 10.45 18.86 7.06
N VAL A 187 10.26 19.22 5.79
CA VAL A 187 10.89 18.52 4.65
C VAL A 187 12.42 18.58 4.73
N GLU A 188 12.99 19.74 5.10
CA GLU A 188 14.43 19.93 5.25
C GLU A 188 15.01 19.11 6.41
N GLU A 189 14.30 19.02 7.53
CA GLU A 189 14.68 18.23 8.71
C GLU A 189 14.48 16.72 8.50
N LEU A 190 13.45 16.32 7.73
CA LEU A 190 13.13 14.91 7.44
C LEU A 190 14.17 14.27 6.50
N LYS A 191 14.66 15.02 5.51
CA LYS A 191 15.59 14.52 4.49
C LYS A 191 16.80 13.75 5.05
N PRO A 192 17.62 14.32 5.95
CA PRO A 192 18.76 13.61 6.50
C PRO A 192 18.37 12.37 7.33
N LEU A 193 17.18 12.36 7.96
CA LEU A 193 16.71 11.20 8.72
C LEU A 193 16.36 10.02 7.81
N VAL A 194 15.64 10.30 6.72
CA VAL A 194 15.26 9.31 5.70
C VAL A 194 16.48 8.76 4.96
N GLU A 195 17.39 9.65 4.53
CA GLU A 195 18.61 9.26 3.83
C GLU A 195 19.55 8.43 4.72
N ALA A 196 19.67 8.79 6.01
CA ALA A 196 20.44 7.99 6.97
C ALA A 196 19.81 6.61 7.25
N ALA A 197 18.50 6.48 7.07
CA ALA A 197 17.77 5.21 7.21
C ALA A 197 17.82 4.34 5.94
N GLY A 198 18.37 4.86 4.83
CA GLY A 198 18.65 4.09 3.61
C GLY A 198 17.61 4.26 2.48
N ALA A 199 16.71 5.24 2.59
CA ALA A 199 15.75 5.58 1.54
C ALA A 199 16.02 6.97 0.96
N ARG A 200 15.48 7.28 -0.22
CA ARG A 200 15.50 8.65 -0.78
C ARG A 200 14.31 9.45 -0.24
N LEU A 201 14.48 10.75 -0.01
CA LEU A 201 13.32 11.64 0.18
C LEU A 201 12.96 12.30 -1.15
N LEU A 202 11.71 12.13 -1.59
CA LEU A 202 11.12 12.77 -2.75
C LEU A 202 10.11 13.82 -2.26
N ALA A 203 10.50 15.10 -2.36
CA ALA A 203 9.62 16.20 -2.03
C ALA A 203 8.76 16.56 -3.24
N PHE A 204 7.45 16.38 -3.13
CA PHE A 204 6.48 16.80 -4.13
C PHE A 204 6.15 18.27 -3.94
N GLU A 205 6.41 19.08 -4.96
CA GLU A 205 6.17 20.53 -4.94
C GLU A 205 5.61 20.98 -6.28
N ARG A 206 4.50 21.72 -6.23
CA ARG A 206 3.76 22.17 -7.40
C ARG A 206 3.19 23.57 -7.15
N PRO A 207 3.33 24.53 -8.09
CA PRO A 207 2.83 25.90 -7.90
C PRO A 207 1.31 25.99 -7.75
N ASP A 208 0.60 25.01 -8.31
CA ASP A 208 -0.85 24.84 -8.33
C ASP A 208 -1.40 24.11 -7.10
N LEU A 209 -0.54 23.62 -6.21
CA LEU A 209 -0.96 22.89 -5.01
C LEU A 209 -1.40 23.85 -3.89
N PRO A 210 -2.61 23.67 -3.32
CA PRO A 210 -3.04 24.44 -2.16
C PRO A 210 -2.11 24.22 -0.96
N GLU A 211 -1.81 25.29 -0.21
CA GLU A 211 -0.84 25.27 0.91
C GLU A 211 -1.17 24.24 2.01
N HIS A 212 -2.45 23.89 2.15
CA HIS A 212 -2.99 22.99 3.18
C HIS A 212 -3.19 21.55 2.70
N ASP A 213 -3.05 21.24 1.41
CA ASP A 213 -3.18 19.89 0.88
C ASP A 213 -1.84 19.16 0.97
N ILE A 214 -1.46 18.84 2.20
CA ILE A 214 -0.13 18.31 2.58
C ILE A 214 -0.14 16.83 2.96
N TRP A 215 -1.32 16.20 2.93
CA TRP A 215 -1.58 14.85 3.44
C TRP A 215 -1.37 13.82 2.35
N ILE A 216 -0.10 13.51 2.03
CA ILE A 216 0.24 12.56 0.97
C ILE A 216 -0.19 11.12 1.32
N GLN A 217 -0.23 10.77 2.61
CA GLN A 217 -0.73 9.46 3.06
C GLN A 217 -2.20 9.25 2.70
N ASP A 218 -2.98 10.33 2.70
CA ASP A 218 -4.40 10.29 2.38
C ASP A 218 -4.67 10.33 0.88
N ALA A 219 -3.75 10.91 0.11
CA ALA A 219 -3.87 11.14 -1.33
C ALA A 219 -3.59 9.90 -2.17
N THR A 220 -2.87 8.92 -1.63
CA THR A 220 -2.45 7.73 -2.37
C THR A 220 -2.07 6.59 -1.44
N GLU A 221 -2.19 5.36 -1.93
CA GLU A 221 -1.66 4.16 -1.27
C GLU A 221 -0.76 3.44 -2.27
N ILE A 222 0.52 3.21 -1.92
CA ILE A 222 1.52 2.70 -2.86
C ILE A 222 1.80 1.22 -2.59
N GLY A 223 1.22 0.38 -3.44
CA GLY A 223 1.51 -1.05 -3.50
C GLY A 223 2.46 -1.41 -4.64
N TRP A 224 2.41 -2.67 -5.04
CA TRP A 224 3.18 -3.19 -6.17
C TRP A 224 2.44 -4.35 -6.84
N ALA A 225 2.85 -4.66 -8.07
CA ALA A 225 2.46 -5.86 -8.80
C ALA A 225 3.70 -6.52 -9.40
N GLY A 226 3.77 -7.85 -9.37
CA GLY A 226 4.94 -8.57 -9.87
C GLY A 226 4.64 -9.97 -10.41
N ASP A 227 5.44 -10.40 -11.39
CA ASP A 227 5.32 -11.69 -12.08
C ASP A 227 6.35 -12.74 -11.60
N GLY A 228 7.12 -12.41 -10.56
CA GLY A 228 8.21 -13.23 -10.02
C GLY A 228 9.57 -13.00 -10.69
N ARG A 229 9.63 -12.21 -11.77
CA ARG A 229 10.87 -11.73 -12.40
C ARG A 229 11.05 -10.24 -12.23
N ARG A 230 9.96 -9.49 -12.34
CA ARG A 230 9.87 -8.05 -12.18
C ARG A 230 8.76 -7.70 -11.22
N ALA A 231 8.87 -6.52 -10.64
CA ALA A 231 7.79 -5.88 -9.92
C ALA A 231 7.85 -4.37 -10.18
N ILE A 232 6.68 -3.78 -10.36
CA ILE A 232 6.52 -2.33 -10.52
C ILE A 232 5.73 -1.78 -9.32
N PRO A 233 6.06 -0.58 -8.82
CA PRO A 233 5.19 0.13 -7.92
C PRO A 233 3.87 0.51 -8.61
N VAL A 234 2.79 0.46 -7.85
CA VAL A 234 1.44 0.81 -8.32
C VAL A 234 0.79 1.68 -7.25
N ALA A 235 0.38 2.90 -7.62
CA ALA A 235 -0.31 3.81 -6.73
C ALA A 235 -1.84 3.69 -6.90
N LEU A 236 -2.57 3.60 -5.79
CA LEU A 236 -4.00 3.87 -5.77
C LEU A 236 -4.20 5.39 -5.80
N HIS A 237 -4.99 5.87 -6.74
CA HIS A 237 -5.42 7.26 -6.76
C HIS A 237 -6.36 7.54 -5.56
N GLY A 238 -6.16 8.68 -4.89
CA GLY A 238 -6.97 9.13 -3.76
C GLY A 238 -8.40 9.50 -4.16
N ASN A 239 -9.37 9.22 -3.30
CA ASN A 239 -10.78 9.52 -3.57
C ASN A 239 -11.28 10.70 -2.71
N ARG A 240 -10.44 11.72 -2.52
CA ARG A 240 -10.73 12.86 -1.62
C ARG A 240 -11.35 14.03 -2.36
N GLY A 241 -11.13 14.11 -3.66
CA GLY A 241 -11.56 15.24 -4.49
C GLY A 241 -10.67 16.46 -4.29
N HIS A 242 -9.44 16.26 -3.81
CA HIS A 242 -8.44 17.30 -3.58
C HIS A 242 -7.42 17.35 -4.73
N GLU A 243 -6.76 18.49 -4.92
CA GLU A 243 -5.82 18.71 -6.01
C GLU A 243 -4.62 17.76 -5.96
N LEU A 244 -4.09 17.45 -4.77
CA LEU A 244 -2.95 16.54 -4.61
C LEU A 244 -3.23 15.14 -5.19
N ASP A 245 -4.49 14.66 -5.14
CA ASP A 245 -4.86 13.32 -5.61
C ASP A 245 -4.48 13.15 -7.09
N GLY A 246 -4.87 14.11 -7.92
CA GLY A 246 -4.60 14.11 -9.35
C GLY A 246 -3.17 14.51 -9.68
N LEU A 247 -2.65 15.56 -9.03
CA LEU A 247 -1.30 16.07 -9.31
C LEU A 247 -0.20 15.07 -8.95
N PHE A 248 -0.36 14.31 -7.86
CA PHE A 248 0.56 13.24 -7.53
C PHE A 248 0.45 12.07 -8.50
N ALA A 249 -0.78 11.65 -8.85
CA ALA A 249 -1.01 10.59 -9.83
C ALA A 249 -0.35 10.89 -11.20
N GLU A 250 -0.52 12.10 -11.72
CA GLU A 250 0.15 12.55 -12.95
C GLU A 250 1.67 12.49 -12.84
N SER A 251 2.24 12.78 -11.67
CA SER A 251 3.68 12.74 -11.45
C SER A 251 4.23 11.33 -11.17
N PHE A 252 3.36 10.39 -10.75
CA PHE A 252 3.74 9.04 -10.36
C PHE A 252 3.66 8.06 -11.54
N LEU A 253 2.72 8.29 -12.47
CA LEU A 253 2.60 7.53 -13.71
C LEU A 253 3.85 7.76 -14.57
N GLY A 254 4.47 6.67 -15.03
CA GLY A 254 5.63 6.71 -15.90
C GLY A 254 6.20 5.31 -16.15
N PRO A 255 7.41 5.19 -16.71
CA PRO A 255 7.99 3.89 -17.02
C PRO A 255 8.22 3.05 -15.75
N ASP A 256 7.80 1.78 -15.77
CA ASP A 256 7.81 0.87 -14.62
C ASP A 256 7.08 1.45 -13.38
N SER A 257 6.08 2.32 -13.53
CA SER A 257 5.31 2.91 -12.42
C SER A 257 3.88 3.24 -12.82
N ALA A 258 2.91 2.59 -12.17
CA ALA A 258 1.50 2.69 -12.57
C ALA A 258 0.62 3.43 -11.56
N VAL A 259 -0.50 3.94 -12.05
CA VAL A 259 -1.59 4.50 -11.23
C VAL A 259 -2.91 3.83 -11.58
N ILE A 260 -3.67 3.44 -10.56
CA ILE A 260 -5.01 2.87 -10.73
C ILE A 260 -6.08 3.65 -9.98
N HIS A 261 -7.29 3.67 -10.53
CA HIS A 261 -8.42 4.44 -10.01
C HIS A 261 -9.57 3.48 -9.60
N PRO A 262 -9.45 2.81 -8.44
CA PRO A 262 -10.45 1.83 -8.00
C PRO A 262 -11.73 2.46 -7.43
N GLY A 263 -11.92 3.79 -7.51
CA GLY A 263 -13.08 4.49 -6.98
C GLY A 263 -13.14 5.94 -7.45
N SER A 264 -14.07 6.71 -6.88
CA SER A 264 -14.19 8.15 -7.11
C SER A 264 -14.61 8.88 -5.83
N ASP A 265 -14.43 10.20 -5.80
CA ASP A 265 -14.87 11.04 -4.68
C ASP A 265 -16.40 10.93 -4.46
N ARG A 266 -16.80 10.60 -3.23
CA ARG A 266 -18.21 10.52 -2.79
C ARG A 266 -18.69 11.80 -2.09
N GLY A 267 -17.88 12.85 -2.15
CA GLY A 267 -18.09 14.16 -1.56
C GLY A 267 -18.09 14.14 -0.04
N ARG A 268 -18.53 15.25 0.56
CA ARG A 268 -18.50 15.51 2.01
C ARG A 268 -19.06 14.39 2.90
N SER A 269 -19.99 13.58 2.40
CA SER A 269 -20.55 12.45 3.17
C SER A 269 -19.53 11.37 3.52
N ALA A 270 -18.47 11.26 2.71
CA ALA A 270 -17.35 10.35 2.87
C ALA A 270 -16.03 11.05 3.25
N GLU A 271 -16.11 12.29 3.74
CA GLU A 271 -14.97 13.02 4.30
C GLU A 271 -14.24 12.13 5.34
N TRP A 272 -12.93 12.00 5.19
CA TRP A 272 -11.98 11.17 5.96
C TRP A 272 -12.14 9.66 5.82
N ILE A 273 -13.34 9.09 5.71
CA ILE A 273 -13.50 7.62 5.71
C ILE A 273 -12.87 6.94 4.48
N ASP A 274 -12.81 7.64 3.35
CA ASP A 274 -12.24 7.14 2.09
C ASP A 274 -10.77 7.51 1.88
N TRP A 275 -10.17 8.21 2.83
CA TRP A 275 -8.78 8.67 2.75
C TRP A 275 -7.84 7.55 3.21
N TYR A 276 -6.68 7.43 2.58
CA TYR A 276 -5.87 6.21 2.73
C TYR A 276 -5.03 6.11 4.01
N GLY A 277 -4.98 7.12 4.89
CA GLY A 277 -4.60 6.89 6.31
C GLY A 277 -5.54 5.87 7.01
N ASN A 278 -6.74 5.67 6.46
CA ASN A 278 -7.68 4.64 6.89
C ASN A 278 -7.48 3.26 6.24
N LEU A 279 -6.43 3.05 5.43
CA LEU A 279 -6.16 1.82 4.67
C LEU A 279 -4.73 1.35 4.91
N GLU A 280 -4.56 0.23 5.61
CA GLU A 280 -3.24 -0.24 6.01
C GLU A 280 -3.11 -1.76 5.81
N VAL A 281 -1.88 -2.28 5.91
CA VAL A 281 -1.62 -3.72 5.80
C VAL A 281 -0.67 -4.22 6.89
N SER A 282 -1.04 -5.36 7.47
CA SER A 282 -0.21 -6.01 8.49
C SER A 282 1.06 -6.62 7.87
N PRO A 283 2.10 -6.88 8.67
CA PRO A 283 3.19 -7.74 8.27
C PRO A 283 2.71 -9.15 7.92
N PRO A 284 3.56 -10.00 7.32
CA PRO A 284 3.25 -11.42 7.12
C PRO A 284 2.90 -12.11 8.45
N VAL A 285 1.74 -12.78 8.49
CA VAL A 285 1.24 -13.46 9.70
C VAL A 285 0.73 -14.87 9.39
N THR A 286 0.58 -15.68 10.44
CA THR A 286 -0.08 -16.98 10.37
C THR A 286 -1.12 -17.05 11.48
N VAL A 287 -2.35 -17.41 11.11
CA VAL A 287 -3.51 -17.46 12.00
C VAL A 287 -4.08 -18.87 11.97
N GLY A 288 -3.87 -19.63 13.06
CA GLY A 288 -4.11 -21.06 13.04
C GLY A 288 -3.29 -21.73 11.93
N ASP A 289 -3.97 -22.44 11.03
CA ASP A 289 -3.33 -23.13 9.89
C ASP A 289 -3.22 -22.27 8.62
N ARG A 290 -3.72 -21.02 8.64
CA ARG A 290 -3.74 -20.14 7.46
C ARG A 290 -2.59 -19.14 7.50
N ALA A 291 -1.71 -19.22 6.51
CA ALA A 291 -0.64 -18.27 6.28
C ALA A 291 -1.11 -17.10 5.40
N PHE A 292 -0.69 -15.89 5.77
CA PHE A 292 -0.86 -14.65 5.02
C PHE A 292 0.53 -14.09 4.72
N PRO A 293 1.22 -14.59 3.68
CA PRO A 293 2.62 -14.26 3.41
C PRO A 293 2.84 -12.80 2.96
N PHE A 294 1.77 -12.12 2.56
CA PHE A 294 1.76 -10.69 2.22
C PHE A 294 1.00 -9.85 3.24
N GLY A 295 0.71 -10.43 4.42
CA GLY A 295 -0.14 -9.81 5.42
C GLY A 295 -1.62 -9.77 5.03
N ARG A 296 -2.38 -9.03 5.83
CA ARG A 296 -3.82 -8.78 5.64
C ARG A 296 -4.10 -7.29 5.68
N VAL A 297 -4.90 -6.82 4.74
CA VAL A 297 -5.39 -5.44 4.69
C VAL A 297 -6.34 -5.21 5.86
N TYR A 298 -6.26 -4.04 6.49
CA TYR A 298 -7.21 -3.57 7.48
C TYR A 298 -7.60 -2.11 7.23
N ALA A 299 -8.86 -1.78 7.53
CA ALA A 299 -9.41 -0.45 7.37
C ALA A 299 -10.39 -0.10 8.50
N GLY A 300 -10.62 1.19 8.72
CA GLY A 300 -11.47 1.69 9.80
C GLY A 300 -12.93 1.87 9.38
N THR A 301 -13.82 1.75 10.36
CA THR A 301 -15.26 2.00 10.23
C THR A 301 -15.70 3.11 11.18
N GLN A 302 -16.64 3.94 10.73
CA GLN A 302 -17.24 5.01 11.51
C GLN A 302 -18.76 4.80 11.62
N GLY A 303 -19.16 3.93 12.55
CA GLY A 303 -20.55 3.48 12.69
C GLY A 303 -20.93 2.58 11.51
N ALA A 304 -21.94 2.97 10.74
CA ALA A 304 -22.33 2.25 9.52
C ALA A 304 -21.48 2.62 8.29
N ARG A 305 -20.58 3.61 8.41
CA ARG A 305 -19.71 4.03 7.30
C ARG A 305 -18.44 3.19 7.28
N SER A 306 -18.02 2.85 6.08
CA SER A 306 -16.80 2.13 5.76
C SER A 306 -16.16 2.75 4.51
N MET A 307 -14.91 2.37 4.28
CA MET A 307 -14.13 2.77 3.10
C MET A 307 -14.87 2.52 1.79
N HIS A 308 -14.49 3.27 0.76
CA HIS A 308 -15.07 3.24 -0.57
C HIS A 308 -15.30 1.80 -1.05
N PRO A 309 -16.55 1.41 -1.39
CA PRO A 309 -16.89 0.02 -1.67
C PRO A 309 -16.16 -0.53 -2.89
N GLU A 310 -15.85 0.31 -3.88
CA GLU A 310 -15.09 -0.11 -5.06
C GLU A 310 -13.60 -0.33 -4.75
N VAL A 311 -13.01 0.45 -3.81
CA VAL A 311 -11.65 0.21 -3.32
C VAL A 311 -11.58 -1.14 -2.61
N ILE A 312 -12.53 -1.41 -1.72
CA ILE A 312 -12.61 -2.69 -1.00
C ILE A 312 -12.84 -3.85 -1.98
N ALA A 313 -13.79 -3.71 -2.92
CA ALA A 313 -14.06 -4.75 -3.92
C ALA A 313 -12.84 -5.03 -4.80
N PHE A 314 -12.06 -3.99 -5.14
CA PHE A 314 -10.80 -4.12 -5.85
C PHE A 314 -9.77 -4.92 -5.02
N LEU A 315 -9.52 -4.54 -3.77
CA LEU A 315 -8.55 -5.23 -2.90
C LEU A 315 -8.94 -6.69 -2.63
N GLU A 316 -10.22 -6.95 -2.38
CA GLU A 316 -10.76 -8.30 -2.18
C GLU A 316 -10.55 -9.19 -3.41
N ALA A 317 -10.70 -8.63 -4.62
CA ALA A 317 -10.51 -9.36 -5.88
C ALA A 317 -9.04 -9.79 -6.12
N GLN A 318 -8.08 -9.15 -5.46
CA GLN A 318 -6.66 -9.55 -5.54
C GLN A 318 -6.40 -10.84 -4.76
N GLY A 319 -7.21 -11.11 -3.73
CA GLY A 319 -7.27 -12.35 -2.95
C GLY A 319 -6.10 -12.59 -1.99
N ALA A 320 -4.89 -12.10 -2.29
CA ALA A 320 -3.67 -12.43 -1.55
C ALA A 320 -3.60 -11.85 -0.13
N GLN A 321 -4.24 -10.68 0.09
CA GLN A 321 -4.28 -10.00 1.40
C GLN A 321 -5.71 -9.94 1.97
N ALA A 322 -6.63 -10.70 1.36
CA ALA A 322 -8.06 -10.75 1.66
C ALA A 322 -8.43 -11.84 2.69
N PRO A 323 -9.55 -11.70 3.43
CA PRO A 323 -10.47 -10.56 3.41
C PRO A 323 -9.96 -9.39 4.26
N VAL A 324 -10.42 -8.18 3.91
CA VAL A 324 -10.16 -6.93 4.62
C VAL A 324 -10.69 -7.01 6.04
N LEU A 325 -9.87 -6.59 7.00
CA LEU A 325 -10.21 -6.49 8.40
C LEU A 325 -10.79 -5.12 8.74
N TRP A 326 -11.79 -5.10 9.61
CA TRP A 326 -12.47 -3.86 9.98
C TRP A 326 -12.22 -3.50 11.44
N LEU A 327 -11.74 -2.27 11.67
CA LEU A 327 -11.49 -1.72 12.99
C LEU A 327 -12.53 -0.62 13.31
N ASP A 328 -13.01 -0.54 14.55
CA ASP A 328 -13.88 0.56 14.99
C ASP A 328 -13.02 1.80 15.28
N THR A 329 -13.00 2.73 14.33
CA THR A 329 -12.32 4.03 14.44
C THR A 329 -13.32 5.17 14.64
N SER A 330 -14.60 4.87 14.90
CA SER A 330 -15.69 5.87 15.07
C SER A 330 -15.48 6.84 16.23
N TRP A 331 -14.58 6.50 17.15
CA TRP A 331 -14.25 7.29 18.33
C TRP A 331 -13.21 8.37 18.04
N LEU A 332 -12.53 8.33 16.90
CA LEU A 332 -11.56 9.34 16.48
C LEU A 332 -12.24 10.44 15.64
N VAL A 333 -11.65 11.64 15.60
CA VAL A 333 -12.16 12.76 14.81
C VAL A 333 -11.98 12.52 13.32
N ILE A 334 -10.76 12.21 12.90
CA ILE A 334 -10.40 11.85 11.52
C ILE A 334 -10.90 10.43 11.24
N GLY A 335 -10.56 9.48 12.13
CA GLY A 335 -11.15 8.16 12.14
C GLY A 335 -10.42 7.17 11.26
N HIS A 336 -9.09 7.29 11.27
CA HIS A 336 -8.16 6.46 10.51
C HIS A 336 -7.54 5.37 11.39
N VAL A 337 -7.01 4.32 10.75
CA VAL A 337 -6.42 3.19 11.47
C VAL A 337 -4.96 3.45 11.83
N ASP A 338 -4.24 4.27 11.07
CA ASP A 338 -2.86 4.70 11.35
C ASP A 338 -2.74 5.52 12.65
N GLU A 339 -3.83 6.14 13.11
CA GLU A 339 -3.96 6.77 14.41
C GLU A 339 -3.96 5.75 15.57
N THR A 340 -4.19 4.46 15.28
CA THR A 340 -4.43 3.43 16.29
C THR A 340 -3.42 2.30 16.29
N VAL A 341 -2.80 2.00 15.14
CA VAL A 341 -1.95 0.82 14.96
C VAL A 341 -0.80 1.17 14.01
N SER A 342 0.40 0.73 14.37
CA SER A 342 1.56 0.69 13.48
C SER A 342 2.40 -0.55 13.79
N TRP A 343 3.45 -0.80 13.00
CA TRP A 343 4.30 -1.96 13.13
C TRP A 343 5.78 -1.57 13.09
N VAL A 344 6.60 -2.27 13.86
CA VAL A 344 8.06 -2.11 13.87
C VAL A 344 8.75 -3.46 13.72
N PRO A 345 9.94 -3.53 13.10
CA PRO A 345 10.70 -4.77 13.05
C PRO A 345 11.20 -5.14 14.45
N SER A 346 11.45 -6.42 14.68
CA SER A 346 12.05 -6.90 15.92
C SER A 346 13.07 -8.00 15.69
N ASP A 347 14.23 -7.84 16.32
CA ASP A 347 15.29 -8.84 16.39
C ASP A 347 15.07 -9.85 17.55
N VAL A 348 13.96 -9.71 18.30
CA VAL A 348 13.67 -10.52 19.49
C VAL A 348 12.32 -11.22 19.32
N GLY A 349 12.29 -12.55 19.43
CA GLY A 349 11.03 -13.30 19.31
C GLY A 349 10.45 -13.24 17.90
N ARG A 350 9.18 -12.83 17.75
CA ARG A 350 8.57 -12.60 16.43
C ARG A 350 9.29 -11.46 15.70
N PRO A 351 9.34 -11.49 14.35
CA PRO A 351 10.12 -10.55 13.55
C PRO A 351 9.56 -9.11 13.55
N PHE A 352 8.46 -8.86 14.26
CA PHE A 352 7.82 -7.56 14.37
C PHE A 352 7.20 -7.35 15.76
N ARG A 353 6.81 -6.11 16.04
CA ARG A 353 5.86 -5.76 17.11
C ARG A 353 4.74 -4.89 16.57
N MET A 354 3.54 -5.07 17.13
CA MET A 354 2.39 -4.19 16.92
C MET A 354 2.46 -3.04 17.93
N LEU A 355 2.41 -1.80 17.45
CA LEU A 355 2.33 -0.61 18.28
C LEU A 355 0.87 -0.20 18.47
N LEU A 356 0.50 0.15 19.70
CA LEU A 356 -0.82 0.69 20.02
C LEU A 356 -0.68 1.91 20.94
N PRO A 357 -1.47 2.98 20.77
CA PRO A 357 -1.47 4.10 21.68
C PRO A 357 -2.01 3.65 23.06
N SER A 358 -1.56 4.27 24.14
CA SER A 358 -1.94 3.90 25.50
C SER A 358 -2.09 5.14 26.38
N PRO A 359 -3.32 5.67 26.51
CA PRO A 359 -3.66 6.71 27.48
C PRO A 359 -3.31 6.31 28.91
N ARG A 360 -3.48 5.03 29.25
CA ARG A 360 -3.15 4.50 30.59
C ARG A 360 -1.66 4.64 30.87
N LEU A 361 -0.81 4.24 29.93
CA LEU A 361 0.64 4.37 30.06
C LEU A 361 1.07 5.84 30.13
N ALA A 362 0.49 6.70 29.28
CA ALA A 362 0.80 8.13 29.31
C ALA A 362 0.48 8.75 30.69
N LEU A 363 -0.71 8.48 31.24
CA LEU A 363 -1.09 8.97 32.58
C LEU A 363 -0.18 8.44 33.69
N GLU A 364 0.30 7.20 33.59
CA GLU A 364 1.27 6.64 34.54
C GLU A 364 2.60 7.41 34.48
N LEU A 365 3.18 7.56 33.30
CA LEU A 365 4.44 8.28 33.09
C LEU A 365 4.36 9.73 33.55
N LEU A 366 3.23 10.41 33.30
CA LEU A 366 3.02 11.78 33.76
C LEU A 366 2.93 11.89 35.29
N ARG A 367 2.27 10.94 35.96
CA ARG A 367 2.25 10.92 37.44
C ARG A 367 3.65 10.69 38.00
N ASP A 368 4.44 9.84 37.36
CA ASP A 368 5.80 9.53 37.79
C ASP A 368 6.73 10.72 37.57
N ALA A 369 6.59 11.39 36.43
CA ALA A 369 7.31 12.62 36.13
C ALA A 369 6.99 13.73 37.13
N GLU A 370 5.71 13.96 37.44
CA GLU A 370 5.29 14.99 38.40
C GLU A 370 5.77 14.69 39.84
N ARG A 371 5.92 13.41 40.21
CA ARG A 371 6.53 13.03 41.50
C ARG A 371 8.04 13.26 41.52
N ALA A 372 8.73 12.97 40.42
CA ALA A 372 10.18 13.06 40.32
C ALA A 372 10.68 14.51 40.14
N ALA A 373 9.97 15.30 39.34
CA ALA A 373 10.25 16.70 39.07
C ALA A 373 8.93 17.49 38.93
N PRO A 374 8.37 17.98 40.07
CA PRO A 374 7.13 18.74 40.05
C PRO A 374 7.18 19.98 39.15
N GLY A 375 6.05 20.34 38.55
CA GLY A 375 5.95 21.49 37.65
C GLY A 375 6.33 21.19 36.20
N GLY A 376 6.26 19.92 35.78
CA GLY A 376 6.44 19.54 34.39
C GLY A 376 5.41 20.20 33.48
N ILE A 377 5.80 20.45 32.23
CA ILE A 377 4.94 21.04 31.20
C ILE A 377 4.75 20.01 30.09
N LEU A 378 3.49 19.66 29.79
CA LEU A 378 3.07 18.88 28.63
C LEU A 378 2.98 19.79 27.41
N ASN A 379 3.30 19.29 26.21
CA ASN A 379 3.33 20.06 24.96
C ASN A 379 4.18 21.33 25.09
N ARG A 380 5.34 21.21 25.74
CA ARG A 380 6.27 22.29 26.07
C ARG A 380 6.68 23.06 24.82
N GLY A 381 6.57 24.38 24.87
CA GLY A 381 7.07 25.26 23.81
C GLY A 381 6.15 25.38 22.59
N THR A 382 4.96 24.79 22.63
CA THR A 382 4.01 24.80 21.51
C THR A 382 2.98 25.94 21.57
N ARG A 383 2.97 26.70 22.68
CA ARG A 383 2.11 27.87 22.89
C ARG A 383 2.37 28.96 21.85
N ARG A 384 1.30 29.49 21.24
CA ARG A 384 1.38 30.66 20.36
C ARG A 384 1.51 31.99 21.13
N PRO A 385 2.23 32.99 20.61
CA PRO A 385 2.30 34.34 21.19
C PRO A 385 0.97 35.11 21.16
N ASP A 386 0.06 34.75 20.25
CA ASP A 386 -1.16 35.48 19.88
C ASP A 386 -2.48 34.70 20.11
N SER A 387 -2.43 33.50 20.67
CA SER A 387 -3.63 32.70 20.95
C SER A 387 -4.41 33.23 22.15
N GLU A 388 -5.73 33.36 22.02
CA GLU A 388 -6.65 33.45 23.16
C GLU A 388 -6.53 32.20 24.05
N LYS A 389 -6.99 32.30 25.31
CA LYS A 389 -7.01 31.17 26.25
C LYS A 389 -7.79 29.99 25.65
N GLY A 390 -7.11 28.96 25.15
CA GLY A 390 -7.75 27.70 24.75
C GLY A 390 -7.21 27.00 23.51
N GLU A 391 -6.31 27.62 22.73
CA GLU A 391 -5.68 26.97 21.57
C GLU A 391 -4.28 26.48 21.94
N TYR A 392 -4.10 25.16 21.99
CA TYR A 392 -2.84 24.41 22.19
C TYR A 392 -1.79 25.16 23.02
N LEU A 393 -2.02 25.16 24.33
CA LEU A 393 -1.12 25.73 25.30
C LEU A 393 -0.42 24.57 25.99
N ASP A 394 0.90 24.59 25.92
CA ASP A 394 1.73 23.94 26.91
C ASP A 394 1.07 23.98 28.31
N ALA A 395 0.86 22.81 28.90
CA ALA A 395 -0.01 22.67 30.08
C ALA A 395 0.77 22.10 31.25
N PRO A 396 0.64 22.66 32.48
CA PRO A 396 1.20 22.02 33.65
C PRO A 396 0.66 20.61 33.82
N VAL A 397 1.55 19.62 33.92
CA VAL A 397 1.19 18.20 34.07
C VAL A 397 0.28 18.00 35.29
N ALA A 398 0.55 18.69 36.39
CA ALA A 398 -0.31 18.67 37.57
C ALA A 398 -1.76 19.09 37.29
N THR A 399 -2.00 20.02 36.36
CA THR A 399 -3.35 20.45 35.96
C THR A 399 -4.03 19.35 35.14
N VAL A 400 -3.35 18.82 34.13
CA VAL A 400 -3.85 17.73 33.27
C VAL A 400 -4.23 16.51 34.13
N LEU A 401 -3.37 16.11 35.07
CA LEU A 401 -3.60 14.96 35.95
C LEU A 401 -4.79 15.16 36.91
N LYS A 402 -5.06 16.40 37.32
CA LYS A 402 -6.15 16.74 38.27
C LYS A 402 -7.51 16.86 37.58
N ASP A 403 -7.55 17.07 36.27
CA ASP A 403 -8.80 17.20 35.54
C ASP A 403 -9.60 15.86 35.50
N PRO A 404 -10.80 15.80 36.10
CA PRO A 404 -11.64 14.61 36.08
C PRO A 404 -12.14 14.25 34.68
N LYS A 405 -12.33 15.23 33.79
CA LYS A 405 -12.76 15.01 32.42
C LYS A 405 -11.65 14.31 31.63
N VAL A 406 -10.42 14.81 31.68
CA VAL A 406 -9.26 14.18 31.03
C VAL A 406 -9.12 12.72 31.45
N ARG A 407 -9.27 12.41 32.74
CA ARG A 407 -9.20 11.01 33.23
C ARG A 407 -10.33 10.14 32.69
N ALA A 408 -11.56 10.65 32.64
CA ALA A 408 -12.71 9.92 32.11
C ALA A 408 -12.57 9.65 30.60
N ASP A 409 -12.16 10.67 29.86
CA ASP A 409 -11.87 10.63 28.42
C ASP A 409 -10.79 9.56 28.12
N GLN A 410 -9.66 9.60 28.83
CA GLN A 410 -8.58 8.62 28.66
C GLN A 410 -9.04 7.19 28.94
N ALA A 411 -9.86 6.99 29.97
CA ALA A 411 -10.41 5.68 30.29
C ALA A 411 -11.40 5.17 29.22
N PHE A 412 -12.16 6.08 28.59
CA PHE A 412 -13.01 5.75 27.46
C PHE A 412 -12.18 5.37 26.23
N VAL A 413 -11.19 6.19 25.86
CA VAL A 413 -10.32 5.96 24.71
C VAL A 413 -9.52 4.67 24.87
N GLN A 414 -8.98 4.37 26.07
CA GLN A 414 -8.28 3.12 26.32
C GLN A 414 -9.17 1.89 26.01
N LYS A 415 -10.46 1.91 26.40
CA LYS A 415 -11.38 0.81 26.08
C LYS A 415 -11.57 0.61 24.58
N LYS A 416 -11.55 1.70 23.81
CA LYS A 416 -11.63 1.67 22.34
C LYS A 416 -10.38 1.09 21.72
N ILE A 417 -9.21 1.50 22.18
CA ILE A 417 -7.92 0.93 21.74
C ILE A 417 -7.83 -0.56 22.13
N ASP A 418 -8.27 -0.94 23.33
CA ASP A 418 -8.32 -2.34 23.76
C ASP A 418 -9.24 -3.18 22.86
N ALA A 419 -10.29 -2.58 22.26
CA ALA A 419 -11.15 -3.25 21.29
C ALA A 419 -10.43 -3.49 19.96
N VAL A 420 -9.72 -2.46 19.45
CA VAL A 420 -8.84 -2.60 18.26
C VAL A 420 -7.80 -3.70 18.50
N ARG A 421 -7.13 -3.69 19.65
CA ARG A 421 -6.19 -4.73 20.09
C ARG A 421 -6.81 -6.12 19.98
N ARG A 422 -7.96 -6.35 20.62
CA ARG A 422 -8.61 -7.67 20.62
C ARG A 422 -8.97 -8.15 19.22
N THR A 423 -9.46 -7.26 18.35
CA THR A 423 -9.75 -7.59 16.95
C THR A 423 -8.49 -8.06 16.24
N LEU A 424 -7.39 -7.29 16.32
CA LEU A 424 -6.14 -7.65 15.62
C LEU A 424 -5.49 -8.90 16.22
N GLN A 425 -5.53 -9.10 17.53
CA GLN A 425 -5.05 -10.35 18.14
C GLN A 425 -5.79 -11.56 17.60
N ALA A 426 -7.12 -11.50 17.50
CA ALA A 426 -7.94 -12.60 16.98
C ALA A 426 -7.71 -12.83 15.48
N GLU A 427 -7.64 -11.75 14.70
CA GLU A 427 -7.62 -11.80 13.23
C GLU A 427 -6.23 -11.96 12.61
N LEU A 428 -5.17 -11.64 13.36
CA LEU A 428 -3.77 -11.71 12.92
C LEU A 428 -2.93 -12.68 13.78
N GLY A 429 -3.52 -13.30 14.80
CA GLY A 429 -2.83 -14.25 15.68
C GLY A 429 -1.70 -13.59 16.45
N ILE A 430 -1.91 -12.38 16.97
CA ILE A 430 -0.92 -11.58 17.71
C ILE A 430 -1.03 -11.88 19.20
N ASP A 431 0.10 -12.25 19.82
CA ASP A 431 0.15 -12.50 21.26
C ASP A 431 0.47 -11.22 22.03
N ASP A 432 0.17 -11.19 23.33
CA ASP A 432 0.47 -10.02 24.17
C ASP A 432 1.96 -9.66 24.21
N ALA A 433 2.85 -10.64 24.03
CA ALA A 433 4.30 -10.44 23.97
C ALA A 433 4.76 -9.72 22.69
N ASP A 434 3.90 -9.67 21.66
CA ASP A 434 4.17 -9.03 20.38
C ASP A 434 3.64 -7.59 20.32
N ILE A 435 3.10 -7.07 21.43
CA ILE A 435 2.46 -5.76 21.50
C ILE A 435 3.32 -4.81 22.32
N VAL A 436 3.51 -3.59 21.82
CA VAL A 436 4.13 -2.50 22.55
C VAL A 436 3.14 -1.34 22.66
N GLU A 437 2.82 -0.97 23.90
CA GLU A 437 2.02 0.23 24.18
C GLU A 437 2.90 1.50 24.11
N ILE A 438 2.43 2.50 23.37
CA ILE A 438 3.07 3.80 23.15
C ILE A 438 2.28 4.88 23.89
N PRO A 439 2.90 5.74 24.72
CA PRO A 439 2.16 6.71 25.53
C PRO A 439 1.58 7.83 24.67
N VAL A 440 0.25 7.93 24.63
CA VAL A 440 -0.48 8.99 23.90
C VAL A 440 -1.70 9.37 24.72
N LEU A 441 -1.92 10.67 24.95
CA LEU A 441 -3.17 11.20 25.49
C LEU A 441 -4.06 11.72 24.35
N PHE A 442 -5.35 11.72 24.59
CA PHE A 442 -6.36 12.18 23.64
C PHE A 442 -7.24 13.27 24.25
N GLU A 443 -7.78 14.12 23.40
CA GLU A 443 -8.74 15.16 23.79
C GLU A 443 -9.94 15.21 22.84
N THR A 444 -10.99 15.87 23.29
CA THR A 444 -12.21 16.10 22.50
C THR A 444 -12.62 17.55 22.67
N TRP A 445 -13.15 18.15 21.60
CA TRP A 445 -13.53 19.55 21.57
C TRP A 445 -15.06 19.71 21.51
N PRO A 446 -15.63 20.76 22.14
CA PRO A 446 -17.04 21.08 22.01
C PRO A 446 -17.47 21.26 20.54
N GLY A 447 -18.76 21.05 20.25
CA GLY A 447 -19.33 21.31 18.92
C GLY A 447 -19.32 20.07 18.01
N ARG A 448 -18.91 20.22 16.75
CA ARG A 448 -19.03 19.18 15.69
C ARG A 448 -18.34 17.85 16.06
N PHE A 449 -17.34 17.90 16.92
CA PHE A 449 -16.48 16.77 17.27
C PHE A 449 -16.71 16.25 18.68
N GLU A 450 -17.70 16.76 19.41
CA GLU A 450 -17.95 16.33 20.79
C GLU A 450 -18.19 14.82 20.86
N GLY A 451 -17.42 14.14 21.72
CA GLY A 451 -17.48 12.68 21.88
C GLY A 451 -16.60 11.90 20.90
N ARG A 452 -15.92 12.58 19.97
CA ARG A 452 -14.82 12.05 19.15
C ARG A 452 -13.49 12.68 19.59
N TYR A 453 -12.41 11.94 19.40
CA TYR A 453 -11.12 12.24 19.99
C TYR A 453 -10.03 12.50 18.95
N GLY A 454 -9.19 13.50 19.19
CA GLY A 454 -7.90 13.66 18.52
C GLY A 454 -6.76 13.49 19.52
N ALA A 455 -5.52 13.45 19.03
CA ALA A 455 -4.35 13.34 19.88
C ALA A 455 -4.11 14.66 20.66
N LEU A 456 -4.04 14.58 21.98
CA LEU A 456 -3.68 15.70 22.87
C LEU A 456 -2.16 15.88 22.95
N THR A 457 -1.43 14.77 22.88
CA THR A 457 0.03 14.71 22.78
C THR A 457 0.38 14.06 21.46
N ALA A 458 1.54 14.37 20.87
CA ALA A 458 1.93 13.77 19.60
C ALA A 458 1.75 12.24 19.60
N ASN A 459 1.00 11.74 18.63
CA ASN A 459 0.68 10.33 18.49
C ASN A 459 1.87 9.59 17.87
N MET A 460 2.84 9.20 18.70
CA MET A 460 4.05 8.49 18.23
C MET A 460 3.78 7.10 17.61
N VAL A 461 2.53 6.61 17.57
CA VAL A 461 2.17 5.45 16.73
C VAL A 461 2.08 5.83 15.25
N ASN A 462 1.62 7.04 14.94
CA ASN A 462 1.49 7.63 13.60
C ASN A 462 2.87 8.14 13.11
N SER A 463 3.83 7.22 13.03
CA SER A 463 5.25 7.49 12.75
C SER A 463 5.69 6.85 11.44
N LEU A 464 6.76 7.38 10.83
CA LEU A 464 7.31 6.86 9.59
C LEU A 464 8.36 5.77 9.84
N GLN A 465 8.10 4.55 9.37
CA GLN A 465 9.04 3.42 9.44
C GLN A 465 9.88 3.32 8.15
N VAL A 466 11.22 3.43 8.28
CA VAL A 466 12.20 3.25 7.20
C VAL A 466 13.28 2.26 7.64
N GLY A 467 13.23 1.04 7.12
CA GLY A 467 14.17 -0.02 7.51
C GLY A 467 14.03 -0.35 9.00
N LYS A 468 15.10 -0.14 9.79
CA LYS A 468 15.06 -0.26 11.26
C LYS A 468 14.81 1.07 11.98
N THR A 469 14.73 2.19 11.26
CA THR A 469 14.53 3.51 11.84
C THR A 469 13.04 3.84 11.88
N LEU A 470 12.53 4.12 13.08
CA LEU A 470 11.22 4.73 13.28
C LEU A 470 11.43 6.23 13.51
N ILE A 471 10.93 7.05 12.59
CA ILE A 471 10.96 8.52 12.69
C ILE A 471 9.66 8.94 13.36
N VAL A 472 9.75 9.28 14.65
CA VAL A 472 8.61 9.63 15.51
C VAL A 472 8.44 11.15 15.63
N PRO A 473 7.21 11.65 15.79
CA PRO A 473 6.98 13.05 16.14
C PRO A 473 7.59 13.37 17.51
N ASP A 474 8.13 14.58 17.67
CA ASP A 474 8.58 15.09 18.98
C ASP A 474 7.35 15.26 19.89
N PRO A 475 7.25 14.52 21.01
CA PRO A 475 6.09 14.61 21.88
C PRO A 475 6.02 15.94 22.66
N HIS A 476 7.09 16.76 22.65
CA HIS A 476 7.19 17.98 23.44
C HIS A 476 6.75 17.76 24.91
N GLY A 477 7.08 16.60 25.47
CA GLY A 477 6.65 16.16 26.79
C GLY A 477 7.41 16.83 27.95
N PRO A 478 7.02 16.49 29.19
CA PRO A 478 7.68 17.02 30.37
C PRO A 478 9.07 16.42 30.55
N LEU A 479 9.99 17.24 31.06
CA LEU A 479 11.36 16.86 31.30
C LEU A 479 11.59 16.39 32.74
N VAL A 480 12.26 15.26 32.91
CA VAL A 480 12.83 14.82 34.19
C VAL A 480 14.33 14.66 34.00
N GLY A 481 15.12 15.46 34.72
CA GLY A 481 16.59 15.47 34.54
C GLY A 481 17.03 15.89 33.14
N GLY A 482 16.25 16.74 32.45
CA GLY A 482 16.53 17.18 31.08
C GLY A 482 16.10 16.21 29.98
N THR A 483 15.50 15.06 30.33
CA THR A 483 15.02 14.06 29.37
C THR A 483 13.50 14.07 29.28
N ASP A 484 12.98 14.08 28.06
CA ASP A 484 11.55 13.91 27.77
C ASP A 484 11.10 12.50 28.16
N VAL A 485 10.13 12.41 29.08
CA VAL A 485 9.70 11.13 29.65
C VAL A 485 8.85 10.30 28.69
N LEU A 486 8.12 10.92 27.77
CA LEU A 486 7.27 10.22 26.80
C LEU A 486 8.15 9.62 25.70
N LEU A 487 9.07 10.42 25.15
CA LEU A 487 10.05 9.96 24.17
C LEU A 487 10.97 8.89 24.77
N ARG A 488 11.45 9.07 26.01
CA ARG A 488 12.26 8.06 26.69
C ARG A 488 11.50 6.74 26.82
N ALA A 489 10.22 6.78 27.18
CA ALA A 489 9.41 5.58 27.30
C ALA A 489 9.26 4.81 25.98
N VAL A 490 9.23 5.50 24.83
CA VAL A 490 9.26 4.88 23.50
C VAL A 490 10.62 4.24 23.22
N LYS A 491 11.71 4.99 23.42
CA LYS A 491 13.09 4.49 23.22
C LYS A 491 13.37 3.24 24.06
N ASP A 492 13.07 3.29 25.35
CA ASP A 492 13.31 2.19 26.29
C ASP A 492 12.54 0.90 25.90
N ARG A 493 11.43 1.03 25.17
CA ARG A 493 10.61 -0.11 24.71
C ARG A 493 11.05 -0.64 23.35
N LEU A 494 11.49 0.23 22.44
CA LEU A 494 11.70 -0.12 21.05
C LEU A 494 13.18 -0.35 20.69
N GLU A 495 14.11 0.42 21.26
CA GLU A 495 15.54 0.24 20.96
C GLU A 495 16.07 -1.16 21.35
N PRO A 496 15.63 -1.78 22.47
CA PRO A 496 16.01 -3.17 22.78
C PRO A 496 15.52 -4.21 21.78
N LEU A 497 14.54 -3.87 20.94
CA LEU A 497 14.05 -4.73 19.85
C LEU A 497 14.90 -4.60 18.58
N GLY A 498 15.91 -3.74 18.57
CA GLY A 498 16.74 -3.45 17.40
C GLY A 498 16.24 -2.27 16.55
N CYS A 499 15.21 -1.54 17.01
CA CYS A 499 14.76 -0.31 16.36
C CYS A 499 15.72 0.85 16.64
N ARG A 500 15.81 1.79 15.70
CA ARG A 500 16.46 3.10 15.89
C ARG A 500 15.38 4.17 15.94
N ILE A 501 15.33 4.96 17.01
CA ILE A 501 14.35 6.05 17.13
C ILE A 501 14.99 7.36 16.68
N ALA A 502 14.48 7.92 15.59
CA ALA A 502 14.74 9.28 15.14
C ALA A 502 13.54 10.16 15.50
N VAL A 503 13.78 11.44 15.79
CA VAL A 503 12.74 12.37 16.25
C VAL A 503 12.70 13.57 15.32
N ILE A 504 11.50 14.04 15.00
CA ILE A 504 11.27 15.21 14.16
C ILE A 504 10.14 16.07 14.75
N ASP A 505 10.27 17.39 14.69
CA ASP A 505 9.21 18.29 15.12
C ASP A 505 8.21 18.51 13.99
N ASP A 506 7.03 17.93 14.13
CA ASP A 506 5.92 18.02 13.19
C ASP A 506 4.74 18.83 13.76
N PHE A 507 4.93 19.47 14.92
CA PHE A 507 3.82 20.03 15.70
C PHE A 507 3.06 21.11 14.92
N SER A 508 3.81 22.00 14.29
CA SER A 508 3.25 23.11 13.51
C SER A 508 2.67 22.68 12.15
N PRO A 509 3.35 21.86 11.32
CA PRO A 509 2.78 21.49 10.03
C PRO A 509 1.68 20.42 10.12
N TYR A 510 1.71 19.50 11.09
CA TYR A 510 0.83 18.33 11.11
C TYR A 510 0.02 18.19 12.40
N HIS A 511 0.65 18.05 13.57
CA HIS A 511 -0.04 17.72 14.85
C HIS A 511 -1.25 18.63 15.12
N ARG A 512 -1.04 19.95 14.99
CA ARG A 512 -2.08 20.95 15.23
C ARG A 512 -3.33 20.83 14.33
N TYR A 513 -3.21 20.11 13.22
CA TYR A 513 -4.26 19.87 12.23
C TYR A 513 -4.82 18.44 12.29
N GLY A 514 -4.42 17.65 13.30
CA GLY A 514 -5.00 16.34 13.59
C GLY A 514 -4.32 15.15 12.91
N GLY A 515 -3.07 15.30 12.46
CA GLY A 515 -2.25 14.19 11.94
C GLY A 515 -0.80 14.31 12.40
N GLU A 516 0.04 13.33 12.13
CA GLU A 516 1.46 13.34 12.52
C GLU A 516 2.36 13.02 11.30
N VAL A 517 3.63 12.69 11.56
CA VAL A 517 4.64 12.27 10.57
C VAL A 517 4.09 11.28 9.53
N HIS A 518 3.36 10.25 9.94
CA HIS A 518 2.82 9.26 9.00
C HIS A 518 1.75 9.88 8.09
N CYS A 519 0.79 10.65 8.61
CA CYS A 519 -0.19 11.36 7.77
C CYS A 519 0.46 12.29 6.72
N GLY A 520 1.60 12.88 7.07
CA GLY A 520 2.35 13.80 6.20
C GLY A 520 3.32 13.15 5.22
N THR A 521 3.51 11.83 5.26
CA THR A 521 4.49 11.10 4.44
C THR A 521 3.88 9.85 3.82
N ASN A 522 4.48 9.32 2.75
CA ASN A 522 4.12 8.01 2.19
C ASN A 522 5.41 7.34 1.70
N ALA A 523 5.42 6.05 1.38
CA ALA A 523 6.64 5.36 0.96
C ALA A 523 6.40 4.42 -0.23
N THR A 524 7.22 4.55 -1.27
CA THR A 524 7.38 3.49 -2.27
C THR A 524 8.31 2.43 -1.69
N ARG A 525 7.75 1.25 -1.44
CA ARG A 525 8.46 0.11 -0.85
C ARG A 525 8.71 -0.97 -1.89
N ARG A 526 9.81 -1.69 -1.75
CA ARG A 526 10.15 -2.82 -2.62
C ARG A 526 9.51 -4.11 -2.10
N PRO A 527 9.05 -4.97 -3.03
CA PRO A 527 8.61 -6.30 -2.67
C PRO A 527 9.73 -7.09 -2.01
N VAL A 528 9.44 -7.67 -0.84
CA VAL A 528 10.23 -8.78 -0.31
C VAL A 528 9.56 -10.06 -0.80
N THR A 529 10.21 -10.78 -1.71
CA THR A 529 9.73 -12.12 -2.08
C THR A 529 9.71 -12.97 -0.81
N PRO A 530 8.57 -13.56 -0.41
CA PRO A 530 8.52 -14.41 0.77
C PRO A 530 9.57 -15.52 0.63
N ARG A 531 10.43 -15.69 1.65
CA ARG A 531 11.44 -16.75 1.68
C ARG A 531 10.83 -18.12 1.95
#